data_AF-A0A356UCD6-F1
#
_entry.id   AF-A0A356UCD6-F1
#
_cell.length_a   1.000
_cell.length_b   1.000
_cell.length_c   1.000
_cell.angle_alpha   90.00
_cell.angle_beta   90.00
_cell.angle_gamma   90.00
#
_symmetry.space_group_name_H-M   'P 1'
#
loop_
_entity.id
_entity.type
_entity.pdbx_description
1 polymer ?
#
loop_
_entity_poly.entity_id
_entity_poly.type
_entity_poly.pdbx_seq_one_letter_code
_entity_poly.pdbx_strand_id
1 'polypeptide(L)'
;IWGNPLFTFLVVLLGIFIFVKFCGWSKKFQLSAGFKKIIFILTGVGLVVFNIMYSMGNKQLASSGDLNGALVAFLASMVWVFIFAFALMAETKAE
;
A
#
# COMPACT_ATOMS: atom_id res chain seq x y z
N ILE A 1 -12.64 -23.45 -4.41
CA ILE A 1 -12.04 -22.27 -5.09
C ILE A 1 -11.12 -21.52 -4.11
N TRP A 2 -11.65 -20.98 -3.01
CA TRP A 2 -10.94 -20.15 -2.00
C TRP A 2 -9.86 -20.84 -1.13
N GLY A 3 -9.51 -22.09 -1.41
CA GLY A 3 -8.41 -22.82 -0.74
C GLY A 3 -7.56 -23.62 -1.73
N ASN A 4 -7.76 -23.41 -3.03
CA ASN A 4 -6.94 -24.05 -4.05
C ASN A 4 -5.66 -23.22 -4.28
N PRO A 5 -4.45 -23.78 -4.06
CA PRO A 5 -3.20 -23.03 -4.18
C PRO A 5 -3.00 -22.38 -5.55
N LEU A 6 -3.44 -23.04 -6.64
CA LEU A 6 -3.36 -22.48 -7.99
C LEU A 6 -4.27 -21.25 -8.14
N PHE A 7 -5.49 -21.30 -7.60
CA PHE A 7 -6.39 -20.15 -7.65
C PHE A 7 -5.83 -18.96 -6.87
N THR A 8 -5.32 -19.19 -5.64
CA THR A 8 -4.67 -18.13 -4.85
C THR A 8 -3.47 -17.53 -5.59
N PHE A 9 -2.64 -18.37 -6.21
CA PHE A 9 -1.52 -17.91 -7.02
C PHE A 9 -1.95 -17.04 -8.20
N LEU A 10 -3.00 -17.45 -8.93
CA LEU A 10 -3.55 -16.67 -10.04
C LEU A 10 -4.13 -15.32 -9.58
N VAL A 11 -4.78 -15.26 -8.42
CA VAL A 11 -5.28 -14.00 -7.85
C VAL A 11 -4.14 -13.04 -7.51
N VAL A 12 -3.03 -13.57 -6.96
CA VAL A 12 -1.83 -12.76 -6.69
C VAL A 12 -1.24 -12.21 -7.98
N LEU A 13 -1.11 -13.05 -9.03
CA LEU A 13 -0.62 -12.60 -10.34
C LEU A 13 -1.52 -11.51 -10.95
N LEU A 14 -2.84 -11.66 -10.83
CA LEU A 14 -3.79 -10.66 -11.28
C LEU A 14 -3.63 -9.34 -10.52
N GLY A 15 -3.45 -9.39 -9.20
CA GLY A 15 -3.18 -8.21 -8.38
C GLY A 15 -1.91 -7.47 -8.81
N ILE A 16 -0.82 -8.21 -9.06
CA ILE A 16 0.44 -7.66 -9.58
C ILE A 16 0.22 -7.01 -10.95
N PHE A 17 -0.50 -7.69 -11.85
CA PHE A 17 -0.81 -7.15 -13.18
C PHE A 17 -1.57 -5.82 -13.11
N ILE A 18 -2.60 -5.73 -12.25
CA ILE A 18 -3.37 -4.50 -12.04
C ILE A 18 -2.48 -3.40 -11.47
N PHE A 19 -1.62 -3.72 -10.49
CA PHE A 19 -0.69 -2.75 -9.90
C PHE A 19 0.31 -2.21 -10.93
N VAL A 20 0.87 -3.06 -11.79
CA VAL A 20 1.76 -2.63 -12.88
C VAL A 20 1.03 -1.70 -13.86
N LYS A 21 -0.22 -2.02 -14.21
CA LYS A 21 -1.05 -1.14 -15.06
C LYS A 21 -1.31 0.21 -14.39
N PHE A 22 -1.60 0.21 -13.08
CA PHE A 22 -1.74 1.43 -12.30
C PHE A 22 -0.45 2.28 -12.34
N CYS A 23 0.71 1.69 -12.07
CA CYS A 23 1.99 2.39 -12.13
C CYS A 23 2.28 2.96 -13.53
N GLY A 24 1.97 2.20 -14.59
CA GLY A 24 2.10 2.68 -15.97
C GLY A 24 1.18 3.85 -16.29
N TRP A 25 -0.03 3.86 -15.72
CA TRP A 25 -0.96 4.98 -15.81
C TRP A 25 -0.49 6.20 -15.01
N SER A 26 0.06 6.02 -13.81
CA SER A 26 0.58 7.09 -12.96
C SER A 26 1.68 7.92 -13.64
N LYS A 27 2.51 7.31 -14.50
CA LYS A 27 3.55 8.00 -15.28
C LYS A 27 3.02 9.13 -16.17
N LYS A 28 1.74 9.10 -16.55
CA LYS A 28 1.11 10.15 -17.38
C LYS A 28 0.84 11.45 -16.63
N PHE A 29 1.01 11.45 -15.31
CA PHE A 29 0.79 12.62 -14.47
C PHE A 29 2.12 13.26 -14.10
N GLN A 30 2.08 14.57 -13.87
CA GLN A 30 3.24 15.31 -13.39
C GLN A 30 2.93 15.94 -12.04
N LEU A 31 3.81 15.73 -11.07
CA LEU A 31 3.73 16.29 -9.72
C LEU A 31 4.90 17.27 -9.48
N SER A 32 4.70 18.26 -8.62
CA SER A 32 5.79 19.14 -8.20
C SER A 32 6.82 18.37 -7.36
N ALA A 33 8.08 18.78 -7.42
CA ALA A 33 9.14 18.16 -6.63
C ALA A 33 8.83 18.25 -5.12
N GLY A 34 8.29 19.38 -4.67
CA GLY A 34 7.85 19.59 -3.29
C GLY A 34 6.77 18.60 -2.83
N PHE A 35 5.74 18.36 -3.65
CA PHE A 35 4.68 17.40 -3.30
C PHE A 35 5.22 15.97 -3.21
N LYS A 36 6.06 15.53 -4.15
CA LYS A 36 6.69 14.20 -4.11
C LYS A 36 7.53 14.02 -2.84
N LYS A 37 8.32 15.03 -2.47
CA LYS A 37 9.13 15.02 -1.25
C LYS A 37 8.28 14.82 0.01
N ILE A 38 7.13 15.51 0.12
CA ILE A 38 6.20 15.34 1.24
C ILE A 38 5.71 13.89 1.31
N ILE A 39 5.26 13.31 0.19
CA ILE A 39 4.77 11.93 0.17
C ILE A 39 5.87 10.94 0.57
N PHE A 40 7.12 11.15 0.15
CA PHE A 40 8.24 10.30 0.54
C PHE A 40 8.55 10.37 2.04
N ILE A 41 8.53 11.58 2.63
CA ILE A 41 8.70 11.74 4.09
C ILE A 41 7.53 11.08 4.83
N LEU A 42 6.29 11.34 4.41
CA LEU A 42 5.11 10.73 5.01
C LEU A 42 5.11 9.21 4.87
N THR A 43 5.71 8.66 3.82
CA THR A 43 5.88 7.21 3.66
C THR A 43 6.88 6.65 4.66
N GLY A 44 8.00 7.35 4.91
CA GLY A 44 8.93 6.98 5.97
C GLY A 44 8.27 6.97 7.36
N VAL A 45 7.49 8.01 7.67
CA VAL A 45 6.70 8.08 8.92
C VAL A 45 5.63 6.99 8.96
N GLY A 46 4.90 6.82 7.85
CA GLY A 46 3.84 5.83 7.69
C GLY A 46 4.36 4.41 7.92
N LEU A 47 5.56 4.07 7.45
CA LEU A 47 6.18 2.77 7.70
C LEU A 47 6.24 2.45 9.21
N VAL A 48 6.64 3.43 10.03
CA VAL A 48 6.68 3.25 11.50
C VAL A 48 5.27 3.12 12.06
N VAL A 49 4.36 4.02 11.69
CA VAL A 49 2.98 4.03 12.20
C VAL A 49 2.24 2.74 11.85
N PHE A 50 2.30 2.30 10.59
CA PHE A 50 1.63 1.08 10.15
C PHE A 50 2.20 -0.17 10.82
N ASN A 51 3.51 -0.24 11.08
CA ASN A 51 4.10 -1.34 11.83
C ASN A 51 3.63 -1.37 13.29
N ILE A 52 3.53 -0.20 13.94
CA ILE A 52 2.99 -0.10 15.30
C ILE A 52 1.52 -0.55 15.32
N MET A 53 0.69 -0.03 14.40
CA MET A 53 -0.72 -0.41 14.27
C MET A 53 -0.88 -1.91 14.01
N TYR A 54 -0.07 -2.49 13.14
CA TYR A 54 -0.12 -3.92 12.84
C TYR A 54 0.29 -4.77 14.06
N SER A 55 1.33 -4.35 14.79
CA SER A 55 1.75 -5.00 16.04
C SER A 55 0.64 -4.96 17.11
N MET A 56 -0.01 -3.81 17.28
CA MET A 56 -1.16 -3.67 18.19
C MET A 56 -2.34 -4.53 17.76
N GLY A 57 -2.69 -4.52 16.47
CA GLY A 57 -3.76 -5.35 15.92
C GLY A 57 -3.50 -6.84 16.11
N ASN A 58 -2.26 -7.30 15.94
CA ASN A 58 -1.90 -8.70 16.18
C ASN A 58 -1.97 -9.09 17.66
N LYS A 59 -1.60 -8.18 18.58
CA LYS A 59 -1.76 -8.41 20.02
C LYS A 59 -3.24 -8.54 20.40
N GLN A 60 -4.09 -7.71 19.83
CA GLN A 60 -5.54 -7.77 20.04
C GLN A 60 -6.13 -9.07 19.47
N LEU A 61 -5.71 -9.47 18.27
CA LEU A 61 -6.10 -10.75 17.68
C LEU A 61 -5.71 -11.93 18.60
N ALA A 62 -4.50 -11.90 19.16
CA ALA A 62 -4.03 -12.96 20.05
C ALA A 62 -4.78 -13.02 21.40
N SER A 63 -5.28 -11.88 21.91
CA SER A 63 -5.95 -11.82 23.22
C SER A 63 -7.46 -12.01 23.15
N SER A 64 -8.13 -11.52 22.11
CA SER A 64 -9.59 -11.52 22.00
C SER A 64 -10.14 -12.23 20.76
N GLY A 65 -9.27 -12.70 19.86
CA GLY A 65 -9.68 -13.23 18.56
C GLY A 65 -10.19 -12.16 17.58
N ASP A 66 -10.10 -10.89 17.94
CA ASP A 66 -10.60 -9.78 17.13
C ASP A 66 -9.59 -9.40 16.04
N LEU A 67 -9.97 -9.64 14.78
CA LEU A 67 -9.13 -9.43 13.61
C LEU A 67 -9.26 -8.01 13.03
N ASN A 68 -10.20 -7.19 13.52
CA ASN A 68 -10.51 -5.88 12.94
C ASN A 68 -9.30 -4.94 12.98
N GLY A 69 -8.56 -4.89 14.10
CA GLY A 69 -7.39 -4.01 14.23
C GLY A 69 -6.30 -4.34 13.20
N ALA A 70 -6.00 -5.62 13.01
CA ALA A 70 -5.01 -6.08 12.02
C ALA A 70 -5.49 -5.82 10.58
N LEU A 71 -6.77 -6.05 10.28
CA LEU A 71 -7.35 -5.75 8.97
C LEU A 71 -7.34 -4.26 8.63
N VAL A 72 -7.67 -3.39 9.59
CA VAL A 72 -7.63 -1.94 9.39
C VAL A 72 -6.20 -1.49 9.11
N ALA A 73 -5.22 -1.99 9.87
CA ALA A 73 -3.81 -1.69 9.63
C ALA A 73 -3.35 -2.15 8.23
N PHE A 74 -3.74 -3.36 7.83
CA PHE A 74 -3.45 -3.89 6.50
C PHE A 74 -4.07 -3.02 5.39
N LEU A 75 -5.38 -2.74 5.46
CA LEU A 75 -6.10 -1.94 4.45
C LEU A 75 -5.55 -0.51 4.35
N ALA A 76 -5.30 0.14 5.49
CA ALA A 76 -4.72 1.48 5.52
C ALA A 76 -3.33 1.52 4.87
N SER A 77 -2.48 0.53 5.18
CA SER A 77 -1.16 0.43 4.57
C SER A 77 -1.25 0.15 3.07
N MET A 78 -2.21 -0.67 2.63
CA MET A 78 -2.42 -0.98 1.22
C MET A 78 -2.84 0.27 0.43
N VAL A 79 -3.79 1.07 0.95
CA VAL A 79 -4.17 2.36 0.34
C VAL A 79 -2.95 3.30 0.27
N TRP A 80 -2.15 3.36 1.33
CA TRP A 80 -0.95 4.20 1.34
C TRP A 80 0.08 3.77 0.29
N VAL A 81 0.28 2.46 0.08
CA VAL A 81 1.15 1.94 -0.99
C VAL A 81 0.74 2.45 -2.37
N PHE A 82 -0.57 2.54 -2.66
CA PHE A 82 -1.03 3.13 -3.94
C PHE A 82 -0.73 4.62 -4.04
N ILE A 83 -0.90 5.39 -2.96
CA ILE A 83 -0.57 6.83 -2.92
C ILE A 83 0.93 7.03 -3.16
N PHE A 84 1.76 6.27 -2.46
CA PHE A 84 3.21 6.31 -2.61
C PHE A 84 3.64 5.89 -4.02
N ALA A 85 3.12 4.78 -4.54
CA ALA A 85 3.43 4.30 -5.89
C ALA A 85 3.03 5.32 -6.96
N PHE A 86 1.87 5.99 -6.80
CA PHE A 86 1.47 7.07 -7.70
C PHE A 86 2.49 8.21 -7.67
N ALA A 87 2.85 8.70 -6.48
CA ALA A 87 3.82 9.78 -6.32
C ALA A 87 5.21 9.40 -6.83
N LEU A 88 5.63 8.14 -6.66
CA LEU A 88 6.91 7.63 -7.14
C LEU A 88 6.95 7.58 -8.68
N MET A 89 5.86 7.13 -9.31
CA MET A 89 5.82 6.85 -10.74
C MET A 89 5.43 8.05 -11.60
N ALA A 90 4.68 9.01 -11.06
CA ALA A 90 4.39 10.27 -11.74
C ALA A 90 5.69 11.00 -12.10
N GLU A 91 5.72 11.70 -13.23
CA GLU A 91 6.86 12.52 -13.62
C GLU A 91 7.00 13.73 -12.69
N THR A 92 8.21 14.26 -12.59
CA THR A 92 8.45 15.52 -11.86
C THR A 92 8.29 16.66 -12.86
N LYS A 93 7.44 17.64 -12.55
CA LYS A 93 7.35 18.87 -13.35
C LYS A 93 8.72 19.55 -13.38
N ALA A 94 9.17 19.96 -14.55
CA ALA A 94 10.29 20.89 -14.67
C ALA A 94 9.84 22.22 -14.06
N GLU A 95 10.53 22.66 -13.01
CA GLU A 95 10.29 23.95 -12.35
C GLU A 95 10.80 25.10 -13.21
#